data_AF-E6MVQ7-F1
#
_entry.id   AF-E6MVQ7-F1
#
_cell.length_a   1.000
_cell.length_b   1.000
_cell.length_c   1.000
_cell.angle_alpha   90.00
_cell.angle_beta   90.00
_cell.angle_gamma   90.00
#
_symmetry.space_group_name_H-M   'P 1'
#
loop_
_entity.id
_entity.type
_entity.pdbx_description
1 polymer ?
#
loop_
_entity_poly.entity_id
_entity_poly.type
_entity_poly.pdbx_seq_one_letter_code
_entity_poly.pdbx_strand_id
1 'polypeptide(L)'
;MSKTKTETNNPKGIAHTIEYLKKHKVALVVTESTGGLEIPAAKAIRRAGIAVIIANPRQTHQFAQSQPLTKTDAKDAKMLAFFAQMMTQKEGSQTMPYHPPTEVEEVLEALVNRRNQLVDMRTAEKNRLH
;
A
#
# COMPACT_ATOMS: atom_id res chain seq x y z
N MET A 1 17.17 18.38 0.19
CA MET A 1 17.66 17.19 0.92
C MET A 1 16.55 16.16 1.01
N SER A 2 16.79 14.94 0.53
CA SER A 2 15.84 13.83 0.68
C SER A 2 15.79 13.42 2.15
N LYS A 3 14.66 13.69 2.83
CA LYS A 3 14.43 13.30 4.23
C LYS A 3 13.87 11.88 4.26
N THR A 4 14.40 11.02 5.11
CA THR A 4 13.88 9.67 5.36
C THR A 4 13.33 9.63 6.77
N LYS A 5 12.19 8.97 6.96
CA LYS A 5 11.61 8.70 8.27
C LYS A 5 11.05 7.27 8.28
N THR A 6 11.32 6.55 9.36
CA THR A 6 10.85 5.18 9.57
C THR A 6 9.79 5.17 10.66
N GLU A 7 8.69 4.47 10.42
CA GLU A 7 7.57 4.29 11.35
C GLU A 7 7.15 2.83 11.36
N THR A 8 6.40 2.43 12.38
CA THR A 8 5.88 1.06 12.51
C THR A 8 4.60 0.87 11.69
N ASN A 9 4.39 -0.32 11.11
CA ASN A 9 3.16 -0.64 10.37
C ASN A 9 2.02 -1.05 11.32
N ASN A 10 1.64 -0.14 12.20
CA ASN A 10 0.50 -0.27 13.12
C ASN A 10 -0.33 1.03 13.10
N PRO A 11 -1.52 1.07 13.71
CA PRO A 11 -2.37 2.26 13.65
C PRO A 11 -1.69 3.55 14.12
N LYS A 12 -0.82 3.46 15.15
CA LYS A 12 -0.09 4.61 15.68
C LYS A 12 0.98 5.11 14.71
N GLY A 13 1.79 4.23 14.14
CA GLY A 13 2.81 4.59 13.15
C GLY A 13 2.22 5.11 11.84
N ILE A 14 1.06 4.60 11.43
CA ILE A 14 0.32 5.12 10.26
C ILE A 14 -0.17 6.54 10.53
N ALA A 15 -0.72 6.82 11.72
CA ALA A 15 -1.14 8.17 12.10
C ALA A 15 0.04 9.17 12.06
N HIS A 16 1.18 8.81 12.68
CA HIS A 16 2.40 9.64 12.62
C HIS A 16 2.90 9.85 11.19
N THR A 17 2.80 8.83 10.34
CA THR A 17 3.18 8.93 8.92
C THR A 17 2.33 9.97 8.21
N ILE A 18 1.01 9.95 8.41
CA ILE A 18 0.09 10.93 7.81
C ILE A 18 0.40 12.35 8.29
N GLU A 19 0.65 12.56 9.58
CA GLU A 19 1.04 13.86 10.13
C GLU A 19 2.32 14.38 9.49
N TYR A 20 3.32 13.51 9.35
CA TYR A 20 4.59 13.85 8.70
C TYR A 20 4.39 14.25 7.23
N LEU A 21 3.58 13.50 6.49
CA LEU A 21 3.26 13.81 5.09
C LEU A 21 2.51 15.14 4.94
N LYS A 22 1.53 15.41 5.80
CA LYS A 22 0.79 16.69 5.83
C LYS A 22 1.70 17.86 6.16
N LYS A 23 2.56 17.72 7.17
CA LYS A 23 3.57 18.73 7.54
C LYS A 23 4.47 19.10 6.37
N HIS A 24 4.77 18.13 5.50
CA HIS A 24 5.60 18.31 4.31
C HIS A 24 4.81 18.61 3.02
N LYS A 25 3.48 18.80 3.10
CA LYS A 25 2.60 19.11 1.97
C LYS A 25 2.79 18.12 0.80
N VAL A 26 2.90 16.84 1.11
CA VAL A 26 3.07 15.78 0.10
C VAL A 26 1.77 15.58 -0.67
N ALA A 27 1.82 15.69 -2.00
CA ALA A 27 0.67 15.51 -2.87
C ALA A 27 0.44 14.04 -3.28
N LEU A 28 1.53 13.27 -3.42
CA LEU A 28 1.52 11.90 -3.90
C LEU A 28 2.51 11.03 -3.11
N VAL A 29 2.06 9.85 -2.71
CA VAL A 29 2.86 8.80 -2.07
C VAL A 29 2.91 7.58 -2.98
N VAL A 30 4.07 6.96 -3.11
CA VAL A 30 4.23 5.68 -3.80
C VAL A 30 4.62 4.62 -2.78
N THR A 31 3.89 3.52 -2.75
CA THR A 31 4.18 2.34 -1.93
C THR A 31 4.49 1.15 -2.83
N GLU A 32 5.45 0.32 -2.48
CA GLU A 32 5.70 -0.94 -3.19
C GLU A 32 4.74 -2.02 -2.67
N SER A 33 4.15 -2.82 -3.56
CA SER A 33 3.27 -3.91 -3.11
C SER A 33 4.08 -5.03 -2.46
N THR A 34 3.92 -5.25 -1.15
CA THR A 34 4.69 -6.22 -0.37
C THR A 34 3.80 -7.31 0.20
N GLY A 35 2.79 -7.72 -0.56
CA GLY A 35 1.86 -8.78 -0.16
C GLY A 35 0.75 -8.30 0.77
N GLY A 36 0.39 -7.02 0.72
CA GLY A 36 -0.81 -6.47 1.39
C GLY A 36 -0.52 -5.66 2.65
N LEU A 37 0.73 -5.65 3.15
CA LEU A 37 1.14 -4.83 4.29
C LEU A 37 1.00 -3.33 4.04
N GLU A 38 1.06 -2.92 2.77
CA GLU A 38 0.87 -1.55 2.32
C GLU A 38 -0.58 -1.08 2.39
N ILE A 39 -1.55 -2.00 2.37
CA ILE A 39 -2.98 -1.66 2.22
C ILE A 39 -3.52 -0.80 3.38
N PRO A 40 -3.26 -1.11 4.67
CA PRO A 40 -3.71 -0.27 5.78
C PRO A 40 -3.18 1.16 5.70
N ALA A 41 -1.89 1.30 5.37
CA ALA A 41 -1.25 2.61 5.22
C ALA A 41 -1.78 3.37 4.00
N ALA A 42 -1.85 2.72 2.84
CA ALA A 42 -2.36 3.31 1.59
C ALA A 42 -3.80 3.81 1.74
N LYS A 43 -4.65 3.01 2.39
CA LYS A 43 -6.04 3.36 2.71
C LYS A 43 -6.12 4.57 3.63
N ALA A 44 -5.36 4.58 4.72
CA ALA A 44 -5.38 5.68 5.67
C ALA A 44 -4.85 6.99 5.05
N ILE A 45 -3.77 6.92 4.26
CA ILE A 45 -3.20 8.07 3.55
C ILE A 45 -4.21 8.61 2.51
N ARG A 46 -4.88 7.72 1.77
CA ARG A 46 -5.89 8.14 0.78
C ARG A 46 -7.10 8.79 1.44
N ARG A 47 -7.60 8.23 2.56
CA ARG A 47 -8.67 8.82 3.37
C ARG A 47 -8.26 10.16 3.98
N ALA A 48 -6.96 10.38 4.22
CA ALA A 48 -6.42 11.67 4.66
C ALA A 48 -6.27 12.72 3.53
N GLY A 49 -6.70 12.40 2.30
CA GLY A 49 -6.73 13.31 1.16
C GLY A 49 -5.47 13.33 0.30
N ILE A 50 -4.51 12.44 0.56
CA ILE A 50 -3.24 12.38 -0.18
C ILE A 50 -3.34 11.28 -1.24
N ALA A 51 -2.89 11.54 -2.47
CA ALA A 51 -2.89 10.51 -3.51
C ALA A 51 -1.89 9.40 -3.18
N VAL A 52 -2.24 8.15 -3.45
CA VAL A 52 -1.36 7.00 -3.24
C VAL A 52 -1.29 6.21 -4.53
N ILE A 53 -0.12 5.73 -4.91
CA ILE A 53 0.07 4.73 -5.96
C ILE A 53 0.70 3.51 -5.31
N ILE A 54 0.10 2.34 -5.52
CA ILE A 54 0.70 1.06 -5.16
C ILE A 54 1.45 0.55 -6.38
N ALA A 55 2.77 0.70 -6.39
CA ALA A 55 3.62 0.27 -7.48
C ALA A 55 3.85 -1.24 -7.43
N ASN A 56 3.79 -1.89 -8.59
CA ASN A 56 4.08 -3.30 -8.72
C ASN A 56 5.59 -3.54 -8.50
N PRO A 57 6.00 -4.47 -7.61
CA PRO A 57 7.39 -4.83 -7.36
C PRO A 57 8.19 -5.13 -8.62
N ARG A 58 7.56 -5.67 -9.67
CA ARG A 58 8.24 -5.93 -10.95
C ARG A 58 8.65 -4.64 -11.65
N GLN A 59 7.82 -3.60 -11.58
CA GLN A 59 8.08 -2.30 -12.21
C GLN A 59 9.13 -1.50 -11.43
N THR A 60 9.06 -1.52 -10.09
CA THR A 60 10.06 -0.91 -9.21
C THR A 60 11.40 -1.64 -9.30
N HIS A 61 11.38 -2.97 -9.40
CA HIS A 61 12.59 -3.77 -9.51
C HIS A 61 13.29 -3.62 -10.86
N GLN A 62 12.56 -3.56 -11.98
CA GLN A 62 13.14 -3.22 -13.29
C GLN A 62 13.82 -1.83 -13.29
N PHE A 63 13.30 -0.89 -12.50
CA PHE A 63 13.92 0.43 -12.30
C PHE A 63 15.15 0.38 -11.37
N ALA A 64 15.19 -0.59 -10.45
CA ALA A 64 16.27 -0.78 -9.49
C ALA A 64 17.44 -1.64 -10.02
N GLN A 65 17.33 -2.24 -11.22
CA GLN A 65 18.37 -3.12 -11.79
C GLN A 65 19.73 -2.41 -12.04
N SER A 66 19.78 -1.08 -11.97
CA SER A 66 21.04 -0.32 -12.08
C SER A 66 21.64 0.09 -10.72
N GLN A 67 21.16 -0.41 -9.58
CA GLN A 67 21.68 -0.05 -8.24
C GLN A 67 22.30 -1.23 -7.46
N PRO A 68 23.36 -0.98 -6.65
CA PRO A 68 24.08 -2.02 -5.91
C PRO A 68 23.25 -2.68 -4.79
N LEU A 69 23.49 -3.98 -4.56
CA LEU A 69 22.75 -4.94 -3.71
C LEU A 69 22.63 -4.61 -2.20
N THR A 70 23.09 -3.46 -1.72
CA THR A 70 22.88 -3.05 -0.31
C THR A 70 21.54 -2.32 -0.19
N LYS A 71 20.47 -3.12 -0.13
CA LYS A 71 19.09 -2.71 0.06
C LYS A 71 18.91 -2.17 1.50
N THR A 72 18.55 -0.90 1.63
CA THR A 72 18.19 -0.28 2.91
C THR A 72 16.90 0.49 2.73
N ASP A 73 16.04 0.53 3.75
CA ASP A 73 14.73 1.20 3.69
C ASP A 73 14.85 2.66 3.20
N ALA A 74 15.95 3.33 3.55
CA ALA A 74 16.22 4.69 3.14
C ALA A 74 16.54 4.82 1.64
N LYS A 75 17.23 3.86 1.04
CA LYS A 75 17.52 3.83 -0.41
C LYS A 75 16.28 3.44 -1.19
N ASP A 76 15.52 2.45 -0.71
CA ASP A 76 14.27 2.02 -1.34
C ASP A 76 13.25 3.17 -1.36
N ALA A 77 13.06 3.88 -0.25
CA ALA A 77 12.18 5.05 -0.19
C ALA A 77 12.62 6.18 -1.15
N LYS A 78 13.93 6.39 -1.32
CA LYS A 78 14.48 7.37 -2.28
C LYS A 78 14.21 6.96 -3.73
N MET A 79 14.42 5.69 -4.05
CA MET A 79 14.16 5.14 -5.38
C MET A 79 12.68 5.26 -5.74
N LEU A 80 11.78 4.91 -4.82
CA LEU A 80 10.34 5.07 -5.00
C LEU A 80 9.92 6.54 -5.17
N ALA A 81 10.52 7.46 -4.40
CA ALA A 81 10.25 8.90 -4.56
C ALA A 81 10.72 9.44 -5.92
N PHE A 82 11.86 8.98 -6.42
CA PHE A 82 12.36 9.34 -7.75
C PHE A 82 11.49 8.74 -8.86
N PHE A 83 11.09 7.48 -8.72
CA PHE A 83 10.12 6.83 -9.61
C PHE A 83 8.82 7.62 -9.67
N ALA A 84 8.28 8.05 -8.52
CA ALA A 84 7.08 8.89 -8.45
C ALA A 84 7.21 10.19 -9.26
N GLN A 85 8.35 10.89 -9.12
CA GLN A 85 8.62 12.12 -9.87
C GLN A 85 8.67 11.88 -11.38
N MET A 86 9.35 10.81 -11.82
CA MET A 86 9.45 10.48 -13.23
C MET A 86 8.10 10.08 -13.84
N MET A 87 7.28 9.34 -13.10
CA MET A 87 5.94 8.93 -13.55
C MET A 87 4.99 10.14 -13.64
N THR A 88 5.15 11.13 -12.76
CA THR A 88 4.37 12.37 -12.80
C THR A 88 4.75 13.27 -14.00
N GLN A 89 6.01 13.21 -14.45
CA GLN A 89 6.50 14.02 -15.58
C GLN A 89 6.15 13.43 -16.96
N LYS A 90 5.90 12.12 -17.06
CA LYS A 90 5.42 11.51 -18.31
C LYS A 90 3.91 11.76 -18.43
N GLU A 91 3.54 12.82 -19.16
CA GLU A 91 2.17 13.00 -19.64
C GLU A 91 1.71 11.71 -20.36
N GLY A 92 0.75 11.00 -19.77
CA GLY A 92 0.21 9.75 -20.31
C GLY A 92 0.60 8.47 -19.57
N SER A 93 1.43 8.53 -18.51
CA SER A 93 1.61 7.34 -17.66
C SER A 93 0.36 7.13 -16.81
N GLN A 94 -0.47 6.16 -17.21
CA GLN A 94 -1.70 5.74 -16.52
C GLN A 94 -1.41 5.03 -15.18
N THR A 95 -0.62 5.60 -14.29
CA THR A 95 -0.60 5.13 -12.89
C THR A 95 -1.82 5.70 -12.18
N MET A 96 -2.92 4.95 -12.25
CA MET A 96 -4.14 5.32 -11.53
C MET A 96 -3.88 5.34 -10.02
N PRO A 97 -4.30 6.39 -9.30
CA PRO A 97 -4.24 6.41 -7.85
C PRO A 97 -4.99 5.20 -7.27
N TYR A 98 -4.48 4.68 -6.17
CA TYR A 98 -5.19 3.72 -5.34
C TYR A 98 -6.49 4.36 -4.83
N HIS A 99 -7.59 3.67 -5.12
CA HIS A 99 -8.91 3.97 -4.59
C HIS A 99 -9.26 2.86 -3.60
N PRO A 100 -9.26 3.14 -2.28
CA PRO A 100 -9.69 2.16 -1.31
C PRO A 100 -11.18 1.86 -1.50
N PRO A 101 -11.62 0.64 -1.16
CA PRO A 101 -13.04 0.33 -1.11
C PRO A 101 -13.77 1.31 -0.18
N THR A 102 -15.02 1.60 -0.52
CA THR A 102 -15.95 2.33 0.33
C THR A 102 -16.22 1.55 1.60
N GLU A 103 -16.67 2.22 2.66
CA GLU A 103 -17.02 1.56 3.91
C GLU A 103 -18.09 0.46 3.72
N VAL A 104 -19.04 0.68 2.80
CA VAL A 104 -20.06 -0.31 2.43
C VAL A 104 -19.45 -1.54 1.76
N GLU A 105 -18.52 -1.35 0.82
CA GLU A 105 -17.81 -2.45 0.17
C GLU A 105 -16.96 -3.25 1.16
N GLU A 106 -16.31 -2.59 2.13
CA GLU A 106 -15.54 -3.26 3.18
C GLU A 106 -16.42 -4.11 4.09
N VAL A 107 -17.58 -3.58 4.49
CA VAL A 107 -18.56 -4.33 5.28
C VAL A 107 -19.09 -5.52 4.49
N LEU A 108 -19.40 -5.33 3.21
CA LEU A 108 -19.85 -6.40 2.33
C LEU A 108 -18.80 -7.50 2.19
N GLU A 109 -17.54 -7.15 1.95
CA GLU A 109 -16.43 -8.09 1.85
C GLU A 109 -16.25 -8.88 3.16
N ALA A 110 -16.31 -8.20 4.30
CA ALA A 110 -16.24 -8.86 5.61
C ALA A 110 -17.39 -9.87 5.82
N LEU A 111 -18.61 -9.53 5.42
CA LEU A 111 -19.76 -10.43 5.49
C LEU A 111 -19.60 -11.64 4.56
N VAL A 112 -19.15 -11.43 3.32
CA VAL A 112 -18.90 -12.50 2.34
C VAL A 112 -17.82 -13.45 2.87
N ASN A 113 -16.71 -12.93 3.37
CA ASN A 113 -15.63 -13.71 3.97
C ASN A 113 -16.13 -14.53 5.17
N ARG A 114 -16.93 -13.92 6.06
CA ARG A 114 -17.49 -14.61 7.21
C ARG A 114 -18.43 -15.73 6.78
N ARG A 115 -19.28 -15.51 5.77
CA ARG A 115 -20.16 -16.54 5.22
C ARG A 115 -19.36 -17.72 4.68
N ASN A 116 -18.28 -17.48 3.95
CA ASN A 116 -17.45 -18.54 3.39
C ASN A 116 -16.79 -19.39 4.49
N GLN A 117 -16.23 -18.76 5.52
CA GLN A 117 -15.70 -19.48 6.70
C GLN A 117 -16.75 -20.41 7.33
N LEU A 118 -17.98 -19.94 7.51
CA LEU A 118 -19.05 -20.74 8.08
C LEU A 118 -19.45 -21.91 7.17
N VAL A 119 -19.44 -21.71 5.85
CA VAL A 119 -19.68 -22.79 4.87
C VAL A 119 -18.58 -23.84 4.91
N ASP A 120 -17.32 -23.43 5.03
CA ASP A 120 -16.18 -24.34 5.12
C ASP A 120 -16.23 -25.15 6.42
N MET A 121 -16.50 -24.50 7.55
CA MET A 121 -16.70 -25.16 8.84
C MET A 121 -17.83 -26.19 8.77
N ARG A 122 -18.98 -25.82 8.21
CA ARG A 122 -20.12 -26.73 8.02
C ARG A 122 -19.74 -27.95 7.18
N THR A 123 -18.96 -27.74 6.12
CA THR A 123 -18.50 -28.83 5.24
C THR A 123 -17.52 -29.74 5.99
N ALA A 124 -16.59 -29.16 6.75
CA ALA A 124 -15.65 -29.92 7.57
C ALA A 124 -16.37 -30.79 8.62
N GLU A 125 -17.39 -30.26 9.30
CA GLU A 125 -18.17 -31.03 10.28
C GLU A 125 -18.96 -32.18 9.64
N LYS A 126 -19.53 -31.97 8.45
CA LYS A 126 -20.20 -33.06 7.71
C LYS A 126 -19.23 -34.19 7.39
N ASN A 127 -18.02 -33.86 6.93
CA ASN A 127 -17.01 -34.85 6.58
C ASN A 127 -16.48 -35.63 7.79
N ARG A 128 -16.60 -35.10 9.02
CA ARG A 128 -16.18 -35.79 10.26
C ARG A 128 -17.16 -36.86 10.74
N LEU A 129 -18.41 -36.81 10.26
CA LEU A 129 -19.46 -37.76 10.62
C LEU A 129 -19.55 -38.95 9.65
N HIS A 130 -18.66 -39.01 8.66
CA HIS A 130 -18.50 -40.10 7.70
C HIS A 130 -17.16 -40.80 7.93
#